data_AF-A0A068YMI0-F1
#
_entry.id   AF-A0A068YMI0-F1
#
_cell.length_a   1.000
_cell.length_b   1.000
_cell.length_c   1.000
_cell.angle_alpha   90.00
_cell.angle_beta   90.00
_cell.angle_gamma   90.00
#
_symmetry.space_group_name_H-M   'P 1'
#
loop_
_entity.id
_entity.type
_entity.pdbx_description
1 polymer ?
#
loop_
_entity_poly.entity_id
_entity_poly.type
_entity_poly.pdbx_seq_one_letter_code
_entity_poly.pdbx_strand_id
1 'polypeptide(L)'
;MALVTWLSAAFILIVYPILGSAQFCVLAFLTNSLVVPDQPLMVAISASALVMQWSVSIASNAQFLVELYSDADLIEAHLLSPSMRQYTFQDLRPFTMYSADLAVCIDAKCGAPSAMAFAATWPGTPSAPLGVEARPRTYNSLEVTWNPPASPNGQIEGYVAVTAQPYRECYSDNLQYRRCYVNDLPANITVEVYVVACNLPNAQGQGGGCGSPSNMTVAKMWNGGFYDSLSFQVNVSINGVK
;
A
#
# COMPACT_ATOMS: atom_id res chain seq x y z
N MET A 1 -39.95 -38.59 33.98
CA MET A 1 -38.99 -37.58 34.48
C MET A 1 -38.00 -37.34 33.35
N ALA A 2 -38.09 -36.20 32.68
CA ALA A 2 -37.14 -35.80 31.65
C ALA A 2 -36.82 -34.32 31.89
N LEU A 3 -35.56 -34.06 32.24
CA LEU A 3 -34.99 -32.73 32.31
C LEU A 3 -34.70 -32.26 30.89
N VAL A 4 -35.14 -31.04 30.55
CA VAL A 4 -34.61 -30.31 29.39
C VAL A 4 -34.34 -28.87 29.82
N THR A 5 -33.08 -28.47 29.64
CA THR A 5 -32.47 -27.20 30.04
C THR A 5 -32.63 -26.13 28.97
N TRP A 6 -32.64 -24.87 29.40
CA TRP A 6 -32.89 -23.66 28.62
C TRP A 6 -31.94 -23.45 27.44
N LEU A 7 -32.50 -23.31 26.23
CA LEU A 7 -31.93 -22.52 25.14
C LEU A 7 -33.11 -21.90 24.38
N SER A 8 -33.02 -20.60 24.11
CA SER A 8 -34.02 -19.75 23.46
C SER A 8 -34.62 -20.36 22.19
N ALA A 9 -35.76 -21.04 22.33
CA ALA A 9 -36.57 -21.51 21.22
C ALA A 9 -37.88 -20.71 21.21
N ALA A 10 -38.14 -20.00 20.11
CA ALA A 10 -39.40 -19.32 19.88
C ALA A 10 -40.53 -20.36 19.73
N PHE A 11 -41.64 -20.18 20.44
CA PHE A 11 -42.84 -20.99 20.28
C PHE A 11 -43.91 -20.21 19.51
N ILE A 12 -44.51 -20.86 18.51
CA ILE A 12 -45.63 -20.34 17.75
C ILE A 12 -46.92 -20.88 18.37
N LEU A 13 -47.85 -20.01 18.74
CA LEU A 13 -49.23 -20.39 19.04
C LEU A 13 -50.13 -19.90 17.90
N ILE A 14 -50.58 -20.82 17.05
CA ILE A 14 -51.58 -20.53 16.02
C ILE A 14 -52.95 -20.85 16.61
N VAL A 15 -53.83 -19.85 16.71
CA VAL A 15 -55.25 -20.07 17.01
C VAL A 15 -56.05 -19.62 15.79
N TYR A 16 -56.77 -20.55 15.17
CA TYR A 16 -57.72 -20.25 14.11
C TYR A 16 -59.10 -19.99 14.73
N PRO A 17 -59.73 -18.82 14.52
CA PRO A 17 -61.15 -18.68 14.78
C PRO A 17 -61.96 -19.22 13.60
N ILE A 18 -62.96 -20.02 13.94
CA ILE A 18 -64.01 -20.46 13.03
C ILE A 18 -64.97 -19.27 12.91
N LEU A 19 -65.13 -18.72 11.69
CA LEU A 19 -66.09 -17.68 11.29
C LEU A 19 -65.81 -16.24 11.73
N GLY A 20 -65.36 -15.43 10.77
CA GLY A 20 -66.00 -14.15 10.49
C GLY A 20 -65.57 -12.91 11.29
N SER A 21 -64.28 -12.58 11.36
CA SER A 21 -63.82 -11.17 11.33
C SER A 21 -62.30 -11.13 11.16
N ALA A 22 -61.83 -10.58 10.04
CA ALA A 22 -60.41 -10.46 9.76
C ALA A 22 -59.87 -9.16 10.36
N GLN A 23 -59.30 -9.23 11.56
CA GLN A 23 -58.28 -8.28 12.00
C GLN A 23 -56.98 -9.05 12.16
N PHE A 24 -56.05 -8.83 11.23
CA PHE A 24 -54.68 -9.31 11.37
C PHE A 24 -53.96 -8.40 12.36
N CYS A 25 -53.74 -8.90 13.58
CA CYS A 25 -52.83 -8.28 14.53
C CYS A 25 -51.45 -8.92 14.33
N VAL A 26 -50.51 -8.19 13.71
CA VAL A 26 -49.13 -8.63 13.61
C VAL A 26 -48.42 -8.26 14.91
N LEU A 27 -48.20 -9.24 15.78
CA LEU A 27 -47.30 -9.08 16.92
C LEU A 27 -45.86 -9.17 16.41
N ALA A 28 -45.15 -8.05 16.43
CA ALA A 28 -43.70 -8.02 16.25
C ALA A 28 -43.03 -8.53 17.53
N PHE A 29 -42.20 -9.56 17.43
CA PHE A 29 -41.34 -9.99 18.54
C PHE A 29 -40.09 -9.12 18.57
N LEU A 30 -39.83 -8.44 19.68
CA LEU A 30 -38.50 -7.91 19.97
C LEU A 30 -37.67 -9.08 20.50
N THR A 31 -36.88 -9.73 19.65
CA THR A 31 -35.75 -10.49 20.18
C THR A 31 -34.86 -9.48 20.87
N ASN A 32 -34.54 -9.70 22.15
CA ASN A 32 -33.68 -8.82 22.95
C ASN A 32 -32.19 -8.88 22.51
N SER A 33 -31.97 -9.18 21.22
CA SER A 33 -30.69 -9.38 20.57
C SER A 33 -30.48 -8.19 19.64
N LEU A 34 -29.34 -7.54 19.79
CA LEU A 34 -28.93 -6.44 18.94
C LEU A 34 -28.89 -6.90 17.47
N VAL A 35 -29.29 -6.01 16.56
CA VAL A 35 -29.23 -6.26 15.12
C VAL A 35 -27.79 -6.58 14.74
N VAL A 36 -27.59 -7.69 14.03
CA VAL A 36 -26.30 -8.03 13.40
C VAL A 36 -26.28 -7.34 12.04
N PRO A 37 -25.37 -6.38 11.79
CA PRO A 37 -25.28 -5.72 10.49
C PRO A 37 -24.89 -6.70 9.38
N ASP A 38 -25.36 -6.42 8.17
CA ASP A 38 -24.82 -7.07 6.97
C ASP A 38 -23.34 -6.71 6.77
N GLN A 39 -22.65 -7.48 5.93
CA GLN A 39 -21.27 -7.19 5.57
C GLN A 39 -21.19 -5.77 4.95
N PRO A 40 -20.38 -4.87 5.53
CA PRO A 40 -20.23 -3.51 5.04
C PRO A 40 -19.43 -3.49 3.73
N LEU A 41 -19.64 -2.47 2.91
CA LEU A 41 -18.81 -2.22 1.73
C LEU A 41 -17.53 -1.51 2.17
N MET A 42 -16.37 -2.09 1.90
CA MET A 42 -15.09 -1.43 2.14
C MET A 42 -14.35 -1.21 0.82
N VAL A 43 -13.90 0.02 0.56
CA VAL A 43 -13.16 0.37 -0.65
C VAL A 43 -12.01 1.33 -0.32
N ALA A 44 -10.91 1.20 -1.05
CA ALA A 44 -9.81 2.15 -0.97
C ALA A 44 -10.12 3.42 -1.76
N ILE A 45 -9.79 4.55 -1.15
CA ILE A 45 -9.96 5.89 -1.74
C ILE A 45 -8.64 6.63 -1.90
N SER A 46 -7.56 6.10 -1.32
CA SER A 46 -6.19 6.57 -1.52
C SER A 46 -5.17 5.48 -1.18
N ALA A 47 -3.89 5.81 -1.27
CA ALA A 47 -2.81 4.96 -0.76
C ALA A 47 -2.78 4.87 0.77
N SER A 48 -3.55 5.69 1.50
CA SER A 48 -3.52 5.74 2.97
C SER A 48 -4.91 5.82 3.60
N ALA A 49 -5.98 5.54 2.84
CA ALA A 49 -7.33 5.63 3.35
C ALA A 49 -8.28 4.60 2.73
N LEU A 50 -9.14 4.08 3.59
CA LEU A 50 -10.25 3.19 3.25
C LEU A 50 -11.56 3.82 3.72
N VAL A 51 -12.60 3.73 2.91
CA VAL A 51 -13.95 4.07 3.34
C VAL A 51 -14.77 2.79 3.50
N MET A 52 -15.45 2.70 4.63
CA MET A 52 -16.37 1.64 4.98
C MET A 52 -17.78 2.22 4.98
N GLN A 53 -18.72 1.57 4.29
CA GLN A 53 -20.09 2.04 4.09
C GLN A 53 -21.09 0.94 4.47
N TRP A 54 -22.20 1.33 5.08
CA TRP A 54 -23.26 0.41 5.49
C TRP A 54 -24.64 1.05 5.30
N SER A 55 -25.65 0.20 5.13
CA SER A 55 -27.04 0.60 4.90
C SER A 55 -27.97 0.29 6.09
N VAL A 56 -27.49 -0.49 7.07
CA VAL A 56 -28.28 -0.85 8.26
C VAL A 56 -28.70 0.40 9.03
N SER A 57 -29.95 0.40 9.53
CA SER A 57 -30.48 1.45 10.38
C SER A 57 -30.69 0.92 11.78
N ILE A 58 -30.29 1.69 12.78
CA ILE A 58 -30.33 1.31 14.20
C ILE A 58 -31.19 2.29 15.00
N ALA A 59 -31.55 1.91 16.22
CA ALA A 59 -32.30 2.78 17.12
C ALA A 59 -31.49 4.04 17.49
N SER A 60 -32.17 5.14 17.80
CA SER A 60 -31.53 6.42 18.11
C SER A 60 -30.69 6.42 19.39
N ASN A 61 -30.92 5.46 20.28
CA ASN A 61 -30.14 5.23 21.50
C ASN A 61 -29.00 4.20 21.30
N ALA A 62 -28.81 3.69 20.08
CA ALA A 62 -27.74 2.78 19.73
C ALA A 62 -26.57 3.52 19.06
N GLN A 63 -25.42 2.85 19.00
CA GLN A 63 -24.21 3.33 18.32
C GLN A 63 -23.67 2.24 17.39
N PHE A 64 -22.98 2.65 16.34
CA PHE A 64 -22.16 1.73 15.56
C PHE A 64 -20.78 1.62 16.20
N LEU A 65 -20.22 0.42 16.24
CA LEU A 65 -18.81 0.18 16.51
C LEU A 65 -18.17 -0.29 15.21
N VAL A 66 -17.19 0.47 14.73
CA VAL A 66 -16.34 0.05 13.60
C VAL A 66 -14.98 -0.34 14.16
N GLU A 67 -14.43 -1.45 13.69
CA GLU A 67 -13.11 -1.95 14.08
C GLU A 67 -12.30 -2.27 12.82
N LEU A 68 -11.07 -1.76 12.75
CA LEU A 68 -10.14 -1.99 11.65
C LEU A 68 -8.96 -2.84 12.11
N TYR A 69 -8.58 -3.80 11.29
CA TYR A 69 -7.54 -4.77 11.55
C TYR A 69 -6.52 -4.81 10.42
N SER A 70 -5.27 -5.11 10.76
CA SER A 70 -4.20 -5.50 9.83
C SER A 70 -3.49 -6.72 10.39
N ASP A 71 -3.30 -7.75 9.56
CA ASP A 71 -2.71 -9.03 9.99
C ASP A 71 -3.35 -9.63 11.26
N ALA A 72 -4.67 -9.45 11.41
CA ALA A 72 -5.50 -9.82 12.57
C ALA A 72 -5.28 -9.01 13.86
N ASP A 73 -4.36 -8.03 13.86
CA ASP A 73 -4.20 -7.08 14.96
C ASP A 73 -5.19 -5.93 14.81
N LEU A 74 -5.87 -5.59 15.91
CA LEU A 74 -6.75 -4.41 15.99
C LEU A 74 -5.90 -3.14 15.93
N ILE A 75 -6.15 -2.30 14.92
CA ILE A 75 -5.47 -1.01 14.73
C ILE A 75 -6.25 0.12 15.38
N GLU A 76 -7.54 0.21 15.06
CA GLU A 76 -8.40 1.30 15.52
C GLU A 76 -9.85 0.85 15.67
N ALA A 77 -10.55 1.48 16.60
CA ALA A 77 -11.96 1.20 16.88
C ALA A 77 -12.69 2.50 17.24
N HIS A 78 -13.88 2.69 16.69
CA HIS A 78 -14.65 3.93 16.89
C HIS A 78 -16.14 3.67 17.12
N LEU A 79 -16.69 4.34 18.12
CA LEU A 79 -18.14 4.43 18.35
C LEU A 79 -18.72 5.63 17.58
N LEU A 80 -19.70 5.36 16.72
CA LEU A 80 -20.28 6.34 15.80
C LEU A 80 -21.78 6.53 16.07
N SER A 81 -22.29 7.71 15.68
CA SER A 81 -23.70 8.04 15.84
C SER A 81 -24.61 7.14 14.99
N PRO A 82 -25.87 6.91 15.39
CA PRO A 82 -26.82 6.09 14.64
C PRO A 82 -27.22 6.67 13.27
N SER A 83 -26.92 7.95 13.03
CA SER A 83 -27.11 8.63 11.75
C SER A 83 -26.00 8.39 10.73
N MET A 84 -24.82 7.91 11.15
CA MET A 84 -23.70 7.64 10.25
C MET A 84 -24.02 6.46 9.33
N ARG A 85 -23.55 6.54 8.09
CA ARG A 85 -23.65 5.47 7.07
C ARG A 85 -22.31 5.10 6.46
N GLN A 86 -21.25 5.81 6.86
CA GLN A 86 -19.91 5.53 6.44
C GLN A 86 -18.89 6.01 7.47
N TYR A 87 -17.71 5.44 7.44
CA TYR A 87 -16.54 5.89 8.19
C TYR A 87 -15.30 5.78 7.30
N THR A 88 -14.38 6.73 7.42
CA THR A 88 -13.13 6.74 6.67
C THR A 88 -11.97 6.55 7.63
N PHE A 89 -11.31 5.41 7.49
CA PHE A 89 -10.04 5.11 8.12
C PHE A 89 -8.92 5.84 7.36
N GLN A 90 -8.02 6.52 8.06
CA GLN A 90 -6.95 7.35 7.49
C GLN A 90 -5.58 6.96 8.04
N ASP A 91 -4.52 7.59 7.52
CA ASP A 91 -3.13 7.36 7.92
C ASP A 91 -2.70 5.87 7.85
N LEU A 92 -3.32 5.13 6.94
CA LEU A 92 -3.05 3.71 6.71
C LEU A 92 -1.78 3.51 5.90
N ARG A 93 -1.15 2.35 6.08
CA ARG A 93 -0.01 1.92 5.26
C ARG A 93 -0.45 1.69 3.80
N PRO A 94 0.31 2.20 2.81
CA PRO A 94 0.08 1.90 1.40
C PRO A 94 0.25 0.43 1.05
N PHE A 95 -0.43 0.03 -0.03
CA PHE A 95 -0.35 -1.32 -0.59
C PHE A 95 -0.52 -2.43 0.46
N THR A 96 -1.41 -2.20 1.43
CA THR A 96 -1.61 -3.08 2.58
C THR A 96 -3.06 -3.53 2.64
N MET A 97 -3.27 -4.83 2.90
CA MET A 97 -4.59 -5.41 3.07
C MET A 97 -5.10 -5.19 4.49
N TYR A 98 -6.31 -4.67 4.61
CA TYR A 98 -7.01 -4.50 5.88
C TYR A 98 -8.31 -5.29 5.88
N SER A 99 -8.78 -5.60 7.08
CA SER A 99 -10.13 -6.10 7.32
C SER A 99 -10.86 -5.22 8.33
N ALA A 100 -12.17 -5.08 8.18
CA ALA A 100 -12.99 -4.32 9.12
C ALA A 100 -14.34 -4.98 9.33
N ASP A 101 -14.89 -4.84 10.52
CA ASP A 101 -16.25 -5.26 10.84
C ASP A 101 -17.06 -4.14 11.52
N LEU A 102 -18.37 -4.35 11.55
CA LEU A 102 -19.36 -3.41 12.07
C LEU A 102 -20.23 -4.12 13.10
N ALA A 103 -20.31 -3.56 14.30
CA ALA A 103 -21.25 -4.00 15.33
C ALA A 103 -22.20 -2.86 15.74
N VAL A 104 -23.30 -3.24 16.39
CA VAL A 104 -24.25 -2.30 17.01
C VAL A 104 -24.12 -2.43 18.51
N CYS A 105 -24.02 -1.30 19.21
CA CYS A 105 -23.91 -1.26 20.67
C CYS A 105 -25.04 -0.42 21.28
N ILE A 106 -25.60 -0.91 22.40
CA ILE A 106 -26.56 -0.19 23.25
C ILE A 106 -26.09 -0.32 24.69
N ASP A 107 -26.05 0.78 25.44
CA ASP A 107 -25.63 0.82 26.86
C ASP A 107 -24.31 0.08 27.11
N ALA A 108 -23.31 0.35 26.24
CA ALA A 108 -21.97 -0.27 26.25
C ALA A 108 -21.93 -1.80 26.03
N LYS A 109 -23.03 -2.42 25.60
CA LYS A 109 -23.06 -3.83 25.16
C LYS A 109 -23.21 -3.88 23.66
N CYS A 110 -22.30 -4.59 23.00
CA CYS A 110 -22.31 -4.77 21.55
C CYS A 110 -22.92 -6.13 21.17
N GLY A 111 -23.62 -6.16 20.03
CA GLY A 111 -24.12 -7.36 19.40
C GLY A 111 -22.99 -8.15 18.73
N ALA A 112 -23.35 -9.24 18.05
CA ALA A 112 -22.39 -9.90 17.19
C ALA A 112 -21.99 -8.94 16.04
N PRO A 113 -20.68 -8.89 15.67
CA PRO A 113 -20.23 -8.10 14.54
C PRO A 113 -20.75 -8.68 13.23
N SER A 114 -20.72 -7.86 12.19
CA SER A 114 -20.93 -8.29 10.81
C SER A 114 -19.84 -9.25 10.34
N ALA A 115 -20.00 -9.83 9.15
CA ALA A 115 -18.89 -10.48 8.49
C ALA A 115 -17.78 -9.46 8.15
N MET A 116 -16.53 -9.88 8.24
CA MET A 116 -15.35 -9.05 7.90
C MET A 116 -15.41 -8.58 6.44
N ALA A 117 -15.30 -7.28 6.21
CA ALA A 117 -15.05 -6.68 4.91
C ALA A 117 -13.53 -6.53 4.69
N PHE A 118 -13.07 -6.67 3.44
CA PHE A 118 -11.65 -6.63 3.11
C PHE A 118 -11.40 -5.62 1.98
N ALA A 119 -10.34 -4.83 2.10
CA ALA A 119 -9.86 -3.95 1.05
C ALA A 119 -8.36 -3.69 1.22
N ALA A 120 -7.67 -3.47 0.11
CA ALA A 120 -6.27 -3.06 0.12
C ALA A 120 -6.17 -1.59 -0.27
N THR A 121 -5.38 -0.82 0.49
CA THR A 121 -5.02 0.56 0.10
C THR A 121 -4.30 0.59 -1.24
N TRP A 122 -4.41 1.69 -1.97
CA TRP A 122 -3.73 1.79 -3.27
C TRP A 122 -2.20 1.70 -3.11
N PRO A 123 -1.45 1.35 -4.17
CA PRO A 123 -0.01 1.57 -4.19
C PRO A 123 0.30 3.04 -3.90
N GLY A 124 1.33 3.29 -3.10
CA GLY A 124 1.90 4.61 -2.86
C GLY A 124 3.22 4.80 -3.58
N THR A 125 3.87 5.93 -3.34
CA THR A 125 5.24 6.17 -3.80
C THR A 125 6.25 5.47 -2.89
N PRO A 126 7.33 4.89 -3.43
CA PRO A 126 8.39 4.31 -2.60
C PRO A 126 9.10 5.37 -1.75
N SER A 127 9.75 4.95 -0.66
CA SER A 127 10.79 5.75 -0.03
C SER A 127 12.01 5.88 -0.95
N ALA A 128 12.96 6.72 -0.58
CA ALA A 128 14.21 6.86 -1.33
C ALA A 128 15.01 5.53 -1.36
N PRO A 129 15.65 5.18 -2.50
CA PRO A 129 16.67 4.14 -2.56
C PRO A 129 17.82 4.41 -1.60
N LEU A 130 18.45 3.34 -1.11
CA LEU A 130 19.50 3.41 -0.10
C LEU A 130 20.87 3.06 -0.69
N GLY A 131 21.95 3.44 0.00
CA GLY A 131 23.30 2.99 -0.34
C GLY A 131 23.69 3.25 -1.80
N VAL A 132 23.38 4.44 -2.32
CA VAL A 132 23.73 4.82 -3.68
C VAL A 132 25.25 4.93 -3.78
N GLU A 133 25.82 4.20 -4.74
CA GLU A 133 27.23 4.28 -5.09
C GLU A 133 27.34 4.65 -6.57
N ALA A 134 28.31 5.50 -6.89
CA ALA A 134 28.54 5.97 -8.24
C ALA A 134 30.03 5.91 -8.55
N ARG A 135 30.40 5.15 -9.59
CA ARG A 135 31.80 4.90 -9.95
C ARG A 135 32.00 5.06 -11.47
N PRO A 136 33.07 5.73 -11.92
CA PRO A 136 33.35 5.84 -13.34
C PRO A 136 33.60 4.46 -13.97
N ARG A 137 32.84 4.12 -15.00
CA ARG A 137 32.95 2.83 -15.71
C ARG A 137 33.84 2.94 -16.95
N THR A 138 33.66 4.03 -17.71
CA THR A 138 34.49 4.38 -18.88
C THR A 138 34.87 5.86 -18.80
N TYR A 139 35.61 6.36 -19.78
CA TYR A 139 35.97 7.78 -19.86
C TYR A 139 34.75 8.73 -19.95
N ASN A 140 33.58 8.22 -20.36
CA ASN A 140 32.35 8.99 -20.58
C ASN A 140 31.09 8.36 -19.98
N SER A 141 31.22 7.35 -19.11
CA SER A 141 30.07 6.72 -18.44
C SER A 141 30.32 6.46 -16.96
N LEU A 142 29.23 6.55 -16.20
CA LEU A 142 29.17 6.33 -14.77
C LEU A 142 28.28 5.11 -14.50
N GLU A 143 28.78 4.16 -13.73
CA GLU A 143 27.99 3.07 -13.16
C GLU A 143 27.42 3.54 -11.83
N VAL A 144 26.10 3.46 -11.70
CA VAL A 144 25.36 3.80 -10.49
C VAL A 144 24.69 2.54 -9.98
N THR A 145 24.87 2.23 -8.70
CA THR A 145 24.27 1.08 -8.02
C THR A 145 23.60 1.52 -6.74
N TRP A 146 22.57 0.79 -6.31
CA TRP A 146 21.81 1.13 -5.11
C TRP A 146 21.17 -0.10 -4.46
N ASN A 147 20.73 0.09 -3.22
CA ASN A 147 19.88 -0.83 -2.47
C ASN A 147 18.40 -0.43 -2.59
N PRO A 148 17.48 -1.40 -2.44
CA PRO A 148 16.05 -1.11 -2.51
C PRO A 148 15.63 -0.12 -1.41
N PRO A 149 14.51 0.59 -1.63
CA PRO A 149 13.94 1.47 -0.61
C PRO A 149 13.48 0.65 0.61
N ALA A 150 13.57 1.25 1.80
CA ALA A 150 13.12 0.61 3.04
C ALA A 150 11.59 0.39 3.05
N SER A 151 10.85 1.36 2.52
CA SER A 151 9.38 1.29 2.41
C SER A 151 9.00 1.31 0.93
N PRO A 152 8.76 0.14 0.30
CA PRO A 152 8.43 0.09 -1.11
C PRO A 152 7.04 0.65 -1.41
N ASN A 153 6.10 0.59 -0.44
CA ASN A 153 4.73 1.12 -0.56
C ASN A 153 3.97 0.64 -1.81
N GLY A 154 4.33 -0.52 -2.36
CA GLY A 154 3.87 -1.01 -3.65
C GLY A 154 4.87 -1.98 -4.24
N GLN A 155 4.60 -2.40 -5.48
CA GLN A 155 5.53 -3.19 -6.26
C GLN A 155 6.44 -2.25 -7.05
N ILE A 156 7.74 -2.25 -6.72
CA ILE A 156 8.74 -1.48 -7.45
C ILE A 156 8.77 -1.96 -8.90
N GLU A 157 8.59 -1.03 -9.83
CA GLU A 157 8.65 -1.28 -11.27
C GLU A 157 10.05 -1.02 -11.84
N GLY A 158 10.72 -0.01 -11.29
CA GLY A 158 12.03 0.37 -11.75
C GLY A 158 12.59 1.56 -11.01
N TYR A 159 13.77 1.96 -11.45
CA TYR A 159 14.55 3.03 -10.87
C TYR A 159 15.07 3.97 -11.96
N VAL A 160 15.21 5.24 -11.61
CA VAL A 160 15.84 6.26 -12.44
C VAL A 160 17.03 6.84 -11.69
N ALA A 161 18.22 6.77 -12.26
CA ALA A 161 19.41 7.46 -11.75
C ALA A 161 19.63 8.74 -12.56
N VAL A 162 19.86 9.87 -11.88
CA VAL A 162 19.96 11.20 -12.51
C VAL A 162 21.22 11.92 -12.02
N THR A 163 22.02 12.45 -12.95
CA THR A 163 23.11 13.38 -12.63
C THR A 163 22.59 14.82 -12.65
N ALA A 164 22.96 15.63 -11.66
CA ALA A 164 22.51 17.01 -11.57
C ALA A 164 23.10 17.89 -12.68
N GLN A 165 24.42 17.82 -12.91
CA GLN A 165 25.13 18.60 -13.91
C GLN A 165 26.34 17.83 -14.50
N PRO A 166 26.40 17.60 -15.83
CA PRO A 166 25.32 17.83 -16.79
C PRO A 166 24.12 16.92 -16.48
N TYR A 167 22.91 17.36 -16.86
CA TYR A 167 21.72 16.53 -16.71
C TYR A 167 21.81 15.32 -17.63
N ARG A 168 21.82 14.14 -17.03
CA ARG A 168 21.68 12.85 -17.69
C ARG A 168 20.86 11.96 -16.78
N GLU A 169 20.13 11.05 -17.39
CA GLU A 169 19.38 10.05 -16.66
C GLU A 169 19.57 8.69 -17.32
N CYS A 170 19.33 7.66 -16.53
CA CYS A 170 19.24 6.32 -17.05
C CYS A 170 18.21 5.53 -16.22
N TYR A 171 17.56 4.58 -16.88
CA TYR A 171 16.50 3.76 -16.29
C TYR A 171 16.96 2.31 -16.08
N SER A 172 16.49 1.69 -15.01
CA SER A 172 16.69 0.26 -14.72
C SER A 172 15.40 -0.36 -14.18
N ASP A 173 14.81 -1.27 -14.94
CA ASP A 173 13.77 -2.21 -14.51
C ASP A 173 14.34 -3.48 -13.86
N ASN A 174 15.66 -3.69 -13.92
CA ASN A 174 16.29 -4.87 -13.33
C ASN A 174 16.37 -4.77 -11.80
N LEU A 175 15.34 -5.28 -11.14
CA LEU A 175 15.19 -5.25 -9.68
C LEU A 175 16.22 -6.09 -8.92
N GLN A 176 16.93 -7.02 -9.59
CA GLN A 176 17.94 -7.86 -8.95
C GLN A 176 19.30 -7.16 -8.88
N TYR A 177 19.77 -6.62 -10.01
CA TYR A 177 21.08 -5.99 -10.09
C TYR A 177 21.09 -4.53 -9.62
N ARG A 178 19.95 -3.82 -9.67
CA ARG A 178 19.76 -2.45 -9.17
C ARG A 178 20.92 -1.54 -9.57
N ARG A 179 21.12 -1.46 -10.88
CA ARG A 179 22.27 -0.83 -11.51
C ARG A 179 21.83 -0.12 -12.77
N CYS A 180 22.43 1.04 -13.01
CA CYS A 180 22.24 1.74 -14.26
C CYS A 180 23.53 2.43 -14.72
N TYR A 181 23.62 2.67 -16.03
CA TYR A 181 24.78 3.29 -16.67
C TYR A 181 24.39 4.65 -17.25
N VAL A 182 24.89 5.72 -16.63
CA VAL A 182 24.70 7.08 -17.14
C VAL A 182 25.80 7.34 -18.17
N ASN A 183 25.40 7.58 -19.41
CA ASN A 183 26.32 7.75 -20.55
C ASN A 183 26.46 9.22 -20.96
N ASP A 184 27.38 9.47 -21.89
CA ASP A 184 27.59 10.78 -22.52
C ASP A 184 27.92 11.90 -21.51
N LEU A 185 28.71 11.53 -20.51
CA LEU A 185 29.29 12.45 -19.53
C LEU A 185 30.67 12.93 -20.00
N PRO A 186 30.99 14.23 -19.85
CA PRO A 186 32.33 14.72 -20.09
C PRO A 186 33.39 14.03 -19.20
N ALA A 187 34.62 13.93 -19.70
CA ALA A 187 35.75 13.49 -18.90
C ALA A 187 36.19 14.61 -17.94
N ASN A 188 36.87 14.22 -16.86
CA ASN A 188 37.49 15.12 -15.87
C ASN A 188 36.53 16.11 -15.18
N ILE A 189 35.26 15.74 -15.03
CA ILE A 189 34.27 16.49 -14.25
C ILE A 189 33.90 15.75 -12.97
N THR A 190 33.36 16.48 -12.01
CA THR A 190 32.66 15.90 -10.86
C THR A 190 31.17 16.05 -11.08
N VAL A 191 30.41 14.98 -10.87
CA VAL A 191 28.95 14.96 -10.95
C VAL A 191 28.35 14.55 -9.62
N GLU A 192 27.16 15.07 -9.34
CA GLU A 192 26.31 14.61 -8.24
C GLU A 192 25.19 13.76 -8.83
N VAL A 193 25.00 12.56 -8.29
CA VAL A 193 23.96 11.62 -8.75
C VAL A 193 22.99 11.32 -7.62
N TYR A 194 21.72 11.15 -7.96
CA TYR A 194 20.71 10.60 -7.06
C TYR A 194 19.87 9.55 -7.81
N VAL A 195 19.18 8.71 -7.05
CA VAL A 195 18.32 7.64 -7.61
C VAL A 195 16.91 7.79 -7.04
N VAL A 196 15.92 7.54 -7.87
CA VAL A 196 14.49 7.48 -7.52
C VAL A 196 13.96 6.08 -7.83
N ALA A 197 13.08 5.55 -6.98
CA ALA A 197 12.32 4.32 -7.24
C ALA A 197 10.87 4.67 -7.62
N CYS A 198 10.25 3.87 -8.49
CA CYS A 198 8.87 4.10 -8.94
C CYS A 198 8.02 2.84 -8.85
N ASN A 199 6.76 3.02 -8.44
CA ASN A 199 5.73 1.98 -8.44
C ASN A 199 4.72 2.20 -9.56
N LEU A 200 4.16 1.12 -10.10
CA LEU A 200 2.99 1.18 -10.98
C LEU A 200 1.72 1.55 -10.19
N PRO A 201 0.76 2.23 -10.84
CA PRO A 201 -0.59 2.37 -10.30
C PRO A 201 -1.30 1.01 -10.23
N ASN A 202 -2.43 0.94 -9.52
CA ASN A 202 -3.31 -0.22 -9.55
C ASN A 202 -3.95 -0.41 -10.95
N ALA A 203 -4.71 -1.50 -11.14
CA ALA A 203 -5.38 -1.82 -12.40
C ALA A 203 -6.37 -0.74 -12.91
N GLN A 204 -6.83 0.15 -12.02
CA GLN A 204 -7.70 1.28 -12.34
C GLN A 204 -6.92 2.59 -12.60
N GLY A 205 -5.59 2.54 -12.61
CA GLY A 205 -4.73 3.71 -12.81
C GLY A 205 -4.61 4.60 -11.58
N GLN A 206 -4.92 4.11 -10.38
CA GLN A 206 -4.90 4.88 -9.14
C GLN A 206 -3.65 4.56 -8.30
N GLY A 207 -3.10 5.59 -7.65
CA GLY A 207 -1.92 5.47 -6.80
C GLY A 207 -0.61 5.29 -7.59
N GLY A 208 0.40 4.74 -6.92
CA GLY A 208 1.74 4.50 -7.45
C GLY A 208 2.56 5.78 -7.59
N GLY A 209 3.48 5.78 -8.55
CA GLY A 209 4.34 6.91 -8.87
C GLY A 209 5.76 6.78 -8.32
N CYS A 210 6.56 7.80 -8.58
CA CYS A 210 7.97 7.87 -8.19
C CYS A 210 8.14 8.49 -6.80
N GLY A 211 9.03 7.90 -6.01
CA GLY A 211 9.37 8.30 -4.65
C GLY A 211 10.24 9.55 -4.56
N SER A 212 10.63 9.89 -3.34
CA SER A 212 11.65 10.91 -3.10
C SER A 212 13.02 10.46 -3.60
N PRO A 213 13.87 11.39 -4.08
CA PRO A 213 15.23 11.06 -4.46
C PRO A 213 16.06 10.63 -3.26
N SER A 214 17.06 9.76 -3.51
CA SER A 214 18.12 9.46 -2.56
C SER A 214 18.94 10.71 -2.21
N ASN A 215 19.78 10.59 -1.19
CA ASN A 215 20.86 11.54 -0.98
C ASN A 215 21.76 11.61 -2.23
N MET A 216 22.30 12.80 -2.49
CA MET A 216 23.25 13.01 -3.58
C MET A 216 24.56 12.30 -3.28
N THR A 217 25.07 11.59 -4.28
CA THR A 217 26.36 10.90 -4.26
C THR A 217 27.28 11.55 -5.27
N VAL A 218 28.44 12.02 -4.79
CA VAL A 218 29.44 12.68 -5.63
C VAL A 218 30.31 11.63 -6.33
N ALA A 219 30.47 11.74 -7.64
CA ALA A 219 31.38 10.92 -8.43
C ALA A 219 32.29 11.78 -9.29
N LYS A 220 33.60 11.50 -9.24
CA LYS A 220 34.59 12.16 -10.09
C LYS A 220 34.86 11.30 -11.32
N MET A 221 34.55 11.81 -12.51
CA MET A 221 34.80 11.14 -13.79
C MET A 221 36.30 10.99 -14.05
N TRP A 222 36.63 10.00 -14.89
CA TRP A 222 37.99 9.75 -15.36
C TRP A 222 38.66 11.03 -15.87
N ASN A 223 39.88 11.28 -15.40
CA ASN A 223 40.65 12.48 -15.77
C ASN A 223 41.32 12.41 -17.16
N GLY A 224 41.04 11.37 -17.95
CA GLY A 224 41.67 11.16 -19.26
C GLY A 224 43.15 10.78 -19.18
N GLY A 225 43.69 10.50 -17.99
CA GLY A 225 45.05 9.96 -17.84
C GLY A 225 45.06 8.49 -18.23
N PHE A 226 45.88 8.13 -19.22
CA PHE A 226 46.26 6.74 -19.43
C PHE A 226 46.93 6.22 -18.15
N TYR A 227 46.34 5.21 -17.49
CA TYR A 227 47.15 4.39 -16.59
C TYR A 227 48.09 3.57 -17.45
N ASP A 228 49.34 4.02 -17.45
CA ASP A 228 50.51 3.24 -17.78
C ASP A 228 50.50 1.94 -16.96
N SER A 229 49.96 0.86 -17.53
CA SER A 229 50.09 -0.49 -16.96
C SER A 229 50.29 -1.59 -18.00
N LEU A 230 50.42 -1.23 -19.28
CA LEU A 230 51.03 -2.06 -20.32
C LEU A 230 51.62 -1.11 -21.39
N SER A 231 52.77 -0.51 -21.09
CA SER A 231 53.61 0.07 -22.13
C SER A 231 54.09 -1.07 -23.05
N PHE A 232 53.32 -1.35 -24.10
CA PHE A 232 53.85 -2.05 -25.26
C PHE A 232 54.87 -1.12 -25.90
N GLN A 233 56.14 -1.29 -25.54
CA GLN A 233 57.27 -0.75 -26.29
C GLN A 233 57.21 -1.35 -27.70
N VAL A 234 56.58 -0.63 -28.63
CA VAL A 234 56.68 -0.95 -30.05
C VAL A 234 58.08 -0.51 -30.48
N ASN A 235 59.03 -1.45 -30.45
CA ASN A 235 60.33 -1.26 -31.08
C ASN A 235 60.14 -1.20 -32.60
N VAL A 236 60.04 0.01 -33.14
CA VAL A 236 60.12 0.23 -34.59
C VAL A 236 61.61 0.27 -34.96
N SER A 237 62.15 -0.85 -35.44
CA SER A 237 63.44 -0.87 -36.13
C SER A 237 63.25 -0.39 -37.56
N ILE A 238 63.67 0.83 -37.86
CA ILE A 238 63.77 1.31 -39.24
C ILE A 238 65.07 0.74 -39.82
N ASN A 239 64.98 -0.37 -40.55
CA ASN A 239 66.09 -0.83 -41.37
C ASN A 239 66.20 0.10 -42.59
N GLY A 240 67.09 1.09 -42.50
CA GLY A 240 67.50 1.90 -43.64
C GLY A 240 68.18 1.02 -44.68
N VAL A 241 67.54 0.90 -45.84
CA VAL A 241 68.14 0.35 -47.05
C VAL A 241 69.12 1.40 -47.58
N LYS A 242 70.40 1.04 -47.63
CA LYS A 242 71.40 1.70 -48.50
C LYS A 242 71.39 1.02 -49.86
#